data_AF-A0A6V7XCX3-F1
#
_entry.id   AF-A0A6V7XCX3-F1
#
_cell.length_a   1.000
_cell.length_b   1.000
_cell.length_c   1.000
_cell.angle_alpha   90.00
_cell.angle_beta   90.00
_cell.angle_gamma   90.00
#
_symmetry.space_group_name_H-M   'P 1'
#
loop_
_entity.id
_entity.type
_entity.pdbx_description
1 polymer ?
#
loop_
_entity_poly.entity_id
_entity_poly.type
_entity_poly.pdbx_seq_one_letter_code
_entity_poly.pdbx_strand_id
1 'polypeptide(L)'
;MGNQQSSTQLRSQKHEESTTNTEISNSFKLISDNGEVINLNQFKEKFGERLGSSLWNFFQQNSELMDKQKFEIIANKLNKISSFGLVKILISPKNLFEVCVESANIKINKNDEFFVNSFCEQMTSKGDDINSTNLWIEENCPRLFEPVFDKINKIFFGKQNIILNNLQSEILSPIQFFVLRQSLPTTIFWPKPISIDSREDWTLLYSSTKNGLSVNRFEANVFDYRGPTVAIFNLTSNQLYAIAADEEWRHSCKSFGGPQCVLFKFSPEFRRIDLPSPALYCKFFFEIFVI
;
A
#
# COMPACT_ATOMS: atom_id res chain seq x y z
N MET A 1 25.81 27.88 35.03
CA MET A 1 25.00 27.56 33.84
C MET A 1 24.90 26.05 33.75
N GLY A 2 23.72 25.49 34.04
CA GLY A 2 23.53 24.06 34.30
C GLY A 2 23.10 23.26 33.07
N ASN A 3 23.67 22.06 32.95
CA ASN A 3 23.27 20.99 32.03
C ASN A 3 21.86 20.47 32.36
N GLN A 4 20.87 20.72 31.48
CA GLN A 4 19.52 20.15 31.60
C GLN A 4 19.04 19.40 30.33
N GLN A 5 19.86 19.24 29.28
CA GLN A 5 19.39 18.63 28.02
C GLN A 5 19.57 17.10 27.94
N SER A 6 20.36 16.46 28.80
CA SER A 6 20.65 15.01 28.68
C SER A 6 19.68 14.08 29.43
N SER A 7 18.91 14.58 30.41
CA SER A 7 18.02 13.73 31.23
C SER A 7 16.66 13.45 30.58
N THR A 8 16.23 14.29 29.64
CA THR A 8 14.90 14.21 29.01
C THR A 8 14.85 13.16 27.87
N GLN A 9 15.95 12.94 27.15
CA GLN A 9 16.07 11.87 26.13
C GLN A 9 16.17 10.47 26.76
N LEU A 10 16.90 10.33 27.88
CA LEU A 10 17.00 9.06 28.61
C LEU A 10 15.69 8.64 29.28
N ARG A 11 14.86 9.60 29.70
CA ARG A 11 13.53 9.32 30.29
C ARG A 11 12.49 8.92 29.24
N SER A 12 12.50 9.53 28.05
CA SER A 12 11.58 9.18 26.96
C SER A 12 11.86 7.78 26.40
N GLN A 13 13.14 7.44 26.17
CA GLN A 13 13.53 6.09 25.72
C GLN A 13 13.18 5.00 26.74
N LYS A 14 13.43 5.21 28.04
CA LYS A 14 13.03 4.25 29.07
C LYS A 14 11.52 4.06 29.18
N HIS A 15 10.75 5.14 28.99
CA HIS A 15 9.29 5.07 29.06
C HIS A 15 8.72 4.30 27.86
N GLU A 16 9.21 4.56 26.65
CA GLU A 16 8.84 3.83 25.41
C GLU A 16 9.26 2.35 25.45
N GLU A 17 10.44 2.02 25.95
CA GLU A 17 10.89 0.62 26.10
C GLU A 17 10.02 -0.16 27.11
N SER A 18 9.61 0.49 28.21
CA SER A 18 8.77 -0.13 29.23
C SER A 18 7.34 -0.41 28.74
N THR A 19 6.76 0.49 27.94
CA THR A 19 5.43 0.30 27.33
C THR A 19 5.47 -0.76 26.24
N THR A 20 6.50 -0.73 25.37
CA THR A 20 6.66 -1.71 24.29
C THR A 20 6.77 -3.15 24.83
N ASN A 21 7.54 -3.37 25.90
CA ASN A 21 7.65 -4.70 26.52
C ASN A 21 6.33 -5.18 27.15
N THR A 22 5.52 -4.25 27.65
CA THR A 22 4.19 -4.56 28.20
C THR A 22 3.22 -4.96 27.10
N GLU A 23 3.23 -4.25 25.97
CA GLU A 23 2.41 -4.56 24.78
C GLU A 23 2.77 -5.93 24.20
N ILE A 24 4.06 -6.22 23.99
CA ILE A 24 4.51 -7.53 23.47
C ILE A 24 4.08 -8.66 24.41
N SER A 25 4.21 -8.46 25.73
CA SER A 25 3.76 -9.44 26.73
C SER A 25 2.25 -9.69 26.69
N ASN A 26 1.45 -8.66 26.46
CA ASN A 26 0.00 -8.79 26.33
C ASN A 26 -0.37 -9.50 25.02
N SER A 27 0.29 -9.14 23.92
CA SER A 27 0.15 -9.80 22.62
C SER A 27 0.46 -11.28 22.71
N PHE A 28 1.53 -11.69 23.40
CA PHE A 28 1.84 -13.11 23.62
C PHE A 28 0.67 -13.87 24.29
N LYS A 29 0.10 -13.30 25.36
CA LYS A 29 -1.05 -13.89 26.07
C LYS A 29 -2.32 -13.96 25.23
N LEU A 30 -2.50 -13.05 24.27
CA LEU A 30 -3.67 -13.05 23.36
C LEU A 30 -3.57 -14.10 22.25
N ILE A 31 -2.39 -14.65 22.01
CA ILE A 31 -2.12 -15.66 20.99
C ILE A 31 -1.97 -17.05 21.62
N SER A 32 -1.37 -17.13 22.82
CA SER A 32 -1.16 -18.39 23.53
C SER A 32 -2.42 -18.80 24.31
N ASP A 33 -3.00 -19.96 23.98
CA ASP A 33 -4.20 -20.49 24.67
C ASP A 33 -3.96 -20.78 26.15
N ASN A 34 -2.75 -21.24 26.51
CA ASN A 34 -2.36 -21.57 27.88
C ASN A 34 -1.50 -20.50 28.56
N GLY A 35 -1.09 -19.46 27.81
CA GLY A 35 -0.22 -18.39 28.29
C GLY A 35 1.27 -18.76 28.41
N GLU A 36 1.68 -19.95 27.96
CA GLU A 36 3.05 -20.46 28.12
C GLU A 36 3.81 -20.57 26.80
N VAL A 37 3.15 -21.09 25.76
CA VAL A 37 3.74 -21.32 24.43
C VAL A 37 2.75 -20.98 23.33
N ILE A 38 3.28 -20.61 22.17
CA ILE A 38 2.52 -20.42 20.92
C ILE A 38 2.95 -21.51 19.94
N ASN A 39 2.00 -22.17 19.28
CA ASN A 39 2.26 -23.07 18.16
C ASN A 39 2.01 -22.38 16.81
N LEU A 40 2.40 -23.03 15.71
CA LEU A 40 2.26 -22.49 14.37
C LEU A 40 0.81 -22.13 14.01
N ASN A 41 -0.18 -22.93 14.41
CA ASN A 41 -1.58 -22.69 14.06
C ASN A 41 -2.12 -21.44 14.76
N GLN A 42 -1.87 -21.30 16.06
CA GLN A 42 -2.21 -20.10 16.84
C GLN A 42 -1.57 -18.84 16.23
N PHE A 43 -0.31 -18.96 15.79
CA PHE A 43 0.39 -17.85 15.12
C PHE A 43 -0.27 -17.50 13.78
N LYS A 44 -0.60 -18.50 12.95
CA LYS A 44 -1.29 -18.31 11.66
C LYS A 44 -2.68 -17.72 11.81
N GLU A 45 -3.44 -18.08 12.84
CA GLU A 45 -4.77 -17.51 13.09
C GLU A 45 -4.74 -15.99 13.27
N LYS A 46 -3.63 -15.46 13.79
CA LYS A 46 -3.46 -14.03 14.07
C LYS A 46 -2.83 -13.29 12.90
N PHE A 47 -1.77 -13.84 12.31
CA PHE A 47 -1.05 -13.22 11.20
C PHE A 47 -1.66 -13.50 9.82
N GLY A 48 -2.58 -14.45 9.72
CA GLY A 48 -3.02 -15.04 8.44
C GLY A 48 -2.08 -16.18 8.00
N GLU A 49 -2.62 -17.08 7.19
CA GLU A 49 -1.95 -18.33 6.78
C GLU A 49 -0.56 -18.08 6.18
N ARG A 50 -0.46 -17.17 5.21
CA ARG A 50 0.78 -16.92 4.47
C ARG A 50 1.81 -16.17 5.27
N LEU A 51 1.45 -14.99 5.79
CA LEU A 51 2.35 -14.16 6.59
C LEU A 51 2.81 -14.91 7.84
N GLY A 52 1.89 -15.60 8.52
CA GLY A 52 2.19 -16.42 9.68
C GLY A 52 3.19 -17.52 9.36
N SER A 53 2.97 -18.28 8.26
CA SER A 53 3.91 -19.31 7.80
C SER A 53 5.29 -18.74 7.46
N SER A 54 5.36 -17.65 6.70
CA SER A 54 6.64 -17.05 6.28
C SER A 54 7.45 -16.54 7.46
N LEU A 55 6.81 -15.82 8.40
CA LEU A 55 7.46 -15.34 9.61
C LEU A 55 7.93 -16.52 10.48
N TRP A 56 7.07 -17.52 10.68
CA TRP A 56 7.41 -18.69 11.48
C TRP A 56 8.61 -19.43 10.91
N ASN A 57 8.57 -19.78 9.63
CA ASN A 57 9.65 -20.52 8.96
C ASN A 57 10.98 -19.75 9.03
N PHE A 58 10.93 -18.42 8.83
CA PHE A 58 12.13 -17.59 8.87
C PHE A 58 12.78 -17.53 10.27
N PHE A 59 11.98 -17.36 11.33
CA PHE A 59 12.51 -17.15 12.69
C PHE A 59 12.61 -18.41 13.56
N GLN A 60 11.82 -19.46 13.27
CA GLN A 60 11.77 -20.67 14.10
C GLN A 60 12.63 -21.81 13.57
N GLN A 61 13.02 -21.80 12.29
CA GLN A 61 13.95 -22.77 11.67
C GLN A 61 13.76 -24.21 12.18
N ASN A 62 12.51 -24.71 12.14
CA ASN A 62 12.05 -26.06 12.54
C ASN A 62 11.55 -26.27 14.00
N SER A 63 11.46 -25.23 14.82
CA SER A 63 10.81 -25.36 16.14
C SER A 63 9.28 -25.34 16.01
N GLU A 64 8.60 -26.28 16.69
CA GLU A 64 7.12 -26.39 16.70
C GLU A 64 6.44 -25.41 17.67
N LEU A 65 7.17 -24.97 18.69
CA LEU A 65 6.66 -24.13 19.77
C LEU A 65 7.54 -22.89 19.97
N MET A 66 6.89 -21.77 20.29
CA MET A 66 7.53 -20.50 20.58
C MET A 66 7.19 -20.07 22.00
N ASP A 67 8.20 -19.98 22.86
CA ASP A 67 8.06 -19.40 24.20
C ASP A 67 8.02 -17.87 24.16
N LYS A 68 7.75 -17.28 25.33
CA LYS A 68 7.65 -15.84 25.50
C LYS A 68 8.95 -15.10 25.12
N GLN A 69 10.11 -15.60 25.52
CA GLN A 69 11.39 -14.94 25.26
C GLN A 69 11.69 -14.89 23.76
N LYS A 70 11.44 -16.00 23.05
CA LYS A 70 11.62 -16.09 21.61
C LYS A 70 10.62 -15.19 20.87
N PHE A 71 9.37 -15.11 21.34
CA PHE A 71 8.38 -14.17 20.81
C PHE A 71 8.82 -12.71 20.96
N GLU A 72 9.36 -12.33 22.13
CA GLU A 72 9.90 -10.98 22.38
C GLU A 72 11.09 -10.65 21.47
N ILE A 73 12.00 -11.61 21.23
CA ILE A 73 13.11 -11.43 20.30
C ILE A 73 12.60 -11.19 18.87
N ILE A 74 11.59 -11.94 18.43
CA ILE A 74 11.00 -11.80 17.10
C ILE A 74 10.30 -10.45 16.96
N ALA A 75 9.49 -10.05 17.95
CA ALA A 75 8.81 -8.77 17.98
C ALA A 75 9.81 -7.61 17.83
N ASN A 76 10.90 -7.64 18.59
CA ASN A 76 11.94 -6.60 18.53
C ASN A 76 12.68 -6.55 17.18
N LYS A 77 12.90 -7.71 16.54
CA LYS A 77 13.47 -7.75 15.17
C LYS A 77 12.49 -7.17 14.16
N LEU A 78 11.21 -7.50 14.27
CA LEU A 78 10.17 -7.03 13.36
C LEU A 78 9.84 -5.54 13.54
N ASN A 79 9.98 -4.98 14.74
CA ASN A 79 9.82 -3.53 14.96
C ASN A 79 10.84 -2.69 14.16
N LYS A 80 11.98 -3.29 13.80
CA LYS A 80 13.09 -2.63 13.10
C LYS A 80 13.24 -3.13 11.66
N ILE A 81 12.29 -3.92 11.15
CA ILE A 81 12.40 -4.52 9.83
C ILE A 81 12.13 -3.48 8.73
N SER A 82 12.93 -3.49 7.68
CA SER A 82 12.71 -2.68 6.48
C SER A 82 11.93 -3.46 5.42
N SER A 83 11.46 -2.77 4.37
CA SER A 83 10.86 -3.39 3.19
C SER A 83 11.75 -4.49 2.61
N PHE A 84 13.05 -4.22 2.47
CA PHE A 84 14.03 -5.22 2.03
C PHE A 84 14.11 -6.45 2.96
N GLY A 85 13.97 -6.24 4.27
CA GLY A 85 13.85 -7.33 5.24
C GLY A 85 12.62 -8.20 4.98
N LEU A 86 11.47 -7.60 4.66
CA LEU A 86 10.26 -8.34 4.30
C LEU A 86 10.40 -9.10 2.97
N VAL A 87 11.09 -8.54 1.97
CA VAL A 87 11.37 -9.28 0.72
C VAL A 87 12.13 -10.57 1.03
N LYS A 88 13.11 -10.52 1.94
CA LYS A 88 13.88 -11.70 2.38
C LYS A 88 13.06 -12.74 3.14
N ILE A 89 12.04 -12.32 3.88
CA ILE A 89 11.19 -13.22 4.67
C ILE A 89 10.15 -13.89 3.77
N LEU A 90 9.52 -13.11 2.89
CA LEU A 90 8.32 -13.54 2.21
C LEU A 90 8.57 -14.46 1.02
N ILE A 91 9.73 -14.38 0.36
CA ILE A 91 10.26 -15.26 -0.69
C ILE A 91 9.24 -15.77 -1.75
N SER A 92 9.65 -15.63 -3.00
CA SER A 92 8.87 -15.59 -4.24
C SER A 92 7.99 -14.34 -4.36
N PRO A 93 8.02 -13.64 -5.52
CA PRO A 93 7.18 -12.47 -5.79
C PRO A 93 5.69 -12.71 -5.55
N LYS A 94 5.22 -13.93 -5.87
CA LYS A 94 3.82 -14.31 -5.68
C LYS A 94 3.42 -14.35 -4.21
N ASN A 95 4.16 -15.07 -3.37
CA ASN A 95 3.82 -15.12 -1.94
C ASN A 95 3.94 -13.74 -1.28
N LEU A 96 4.95 -12.96 -1.65
CA LEU A 96 5.13 -11.58 -1.21
C LEU A 96 3.89 -10.73 -1.55
N PHE A 97 3.45 -10.75 -2.81
CA PHE A 97 2.31 -9.96 -3.26
C PHE A 97 1.01 -10.40 -2.58
N GLU A 98 0.76 -11.71 -2.53
CA GLU A 98 -0.43 -12.28 -1.87
C GLU A 98 -0.48 -11.91 -0.39
N VAL A 99 0.67 -11.94 0.32
CA VAL A 99 0.77 -11.50 1.73
C VAL A 99 0.41 -10.03 1.89
N CYS A 100 0.87 -9.15 0.99
CA CYS A 100 0.54 -7.73 1.05
C CYS A 100 -0.95 -7.47 0.82
N VAL A 101 -1.56 -8.17 -0.14
CA VAL A 101 -2.99 -8.07 -0.47
C VAL A 101 -3.86 -8.62 0.67
N GLU A 102 -3.52 -9.80 1.22
CA GLU A 102 -4.22 -10.39 2.37
C GLU A 102 -4.08 -9.53 3.63
N SER A 103 -2.92 -8.89 3.83
CA SER A 103 -2.70 -7.98 4.96
C SER A 103 -3.52 -6.69 4.84
N ALA A 104 -3.87 -6.29 3.61
CA ALA A 104 -4.83 -5.24 3.33
C ALA A 104 -6.30 -5.68 3.47
N ASN A 105 -6.57 -6.92 3.90
CA ASN A 105 -7.90 -7.54 3.98
C ASN A 105 -8.61 -7.67 2.62
N ILE A 106 -7.85 -7.80 1.54
CA ILE A 106 -8.38 -8.00 0.19
C ILE A 106 -8.34 -9.49 -0.12
N LYS A 107 -9.46 -10.01 -0.64
CA LYS A 107 -9.55 -11.40 -1.10
C LYS A 107 -9.12 -11.48 -2.56
N ILE A 108 -8.33 -12.51 -2.88
CA ILE A 108 -7.90 -12.81 -4.24
C ILE A 108 -8.86 -13.80 -4.86
N ASN A 109 -9.40 -13.44 -6.03
CA ASN A 109 -10.42 -14.23 -6.71
C ASN A 109 -9.82 -14.82 -7.99
N LYS A 110 -10.48 -15.82 -8.59
CA LYS A 110 -10.01 -16.43 -9.85
C LYS A 110 -9.83 -15.42 -10.99
N ASN A 111 -10.67 -14.38 -11.02
CA ASN A 111 -10.60 -13.35 -12.05
C ASN A 111 -9.35 -12.46 -11.92
N ASP A 112 -8.72 -12.42 -10.76
CA ASP A 112 -7.50 -11.63 -10.53
C ASP A 112 -6.22 -12.38 -10.90
N GLU A 113 -6.29 -13.70 -11.16
CA GLU A 113 -5.11 -14.55 -11.38
C GLU A 113 -4.22 -14.03 -12.52
N PHE A 114 -4.83 -13.58 -13.62
CA PHE A 114 -4.10 -12.99 -14.74
C PHE A 114 -3.33 -11.72 -14.32
N PHE A 115 -3.98 -10.84 -13.55
CA PHE A 115 -3.34 -9.62 -13.06
C PHE A 115 -2.23 -9.92 -12.06
N VAL A 116 -2.48 -10.84 -11.11
CA VAL A 116 -1.49 -11.29 -10.11
C VAL A 116 -0.24 -11.83 -10.80
N ASN A 117 -0.41 -12.72 -11.78
CA ASN A 117 0.72 -13.31 -12.50
C ASN A 117 1.49 -12.24 -13.29
N SER A 118 0.79 -11.38 -14.03
CA SER A 118 1.43 -10.27 -14.76
C SER A 118 2.18 -9.31 -13.83
N PHE A 119 1.60 -8.97 -12.67
CA PHE A 119 2.26 -8.11 -11.68
C PHE A 119 3.54 -8.76 -11.13
N CYS A 120 3.49 -10.05 -10.83
CA CYS A 120 4.66 -10.81 -10.35
C CYS A 120 5.75 -10.95 -11.43
N GLU A 121 5.39 -11.13 -12.70
CA GLU A 121 6.34 -11.12 -13.83
C GLU A 121 7.03 -9.77 -13.97
N GLN A 122 6.31 -8.66 -13.73
CA GLN A 122 6.93 -7.34 -13.72
C GLN A 122 7.91 -7.18 -12.57
N MET A 123 7.61 -7.69 -11.37
CA MET A 123 8.55 -7.65 -10.24
C MET A 123 9.91 -8.28 -10.56
N THR A 124 9.93 -9.32 -11.39
CA THR A 124 11.15 -10.06 -11.76
C THR A 124 11.73 -9.64 -13.11
N SER A 125 11.15 -8.63 -13.76
CA SER A 125 11.59 -8.15 -15.07
C SER A 125 13.04 -7.67 -15.12
N LYS A 126 13.59 -7.23 -13.97
CA LYS A 126 15.00 -6.80 -13.83
C LYS A 126 15.93 -7.92 -13.34
N GLY A 127 15.39 -9.07 -12.97
CA GLY A 127 16.09 -10.19 -12.36
C GLY A 127 15.23 -10.91 -11.33
N ASP A 128 15.53 -12.19 -11.08
CA ASP A 128 14.80 -13.05 -10.12
C ASP A 128 15.46 -13.11 -8.74
N ASP A 129 16.42 -12.23 -8.46
CA ASP A 129 17.06 -12.13 -7.15
C ASP A 129 16.36 -11.11 -6.24
N ILE A 130 16.65 -11.21 -4.94
CA ILE A 130 16.06 -10.37 -3.89
C ILE A 130 16.36 -8.88 -4.11
N ASN A 131 17.53 -8.52 -4.64
CA ASN A 131 17.89 -7.11 -4.85
C ASN A 131 17.11 -6.55 -6.03
N SER A 132 17.02 -7.29 -7.14
CA SER A 132 16.23 -6.90 -8.32
C SER A 132 14.75 -6.72 -7.97
N THR A 133 14.19 -7.64 -7.18
CA THR A 133 12.81 -7.55 -6.68
C THR A 133 12.60 -6.31 -5.80
N ASN A 134 13.51 -6.06 -4.85
CA ASN A 134 13.40 -4.90 -3.97
C ASN A 134 13.52 -3.58 -4.73
N LEU A 135 14.48 -3.49 -5.66
CA LEU A 135 14.66 -2.31 -6.52
C LEU A 135 13.40 -2.03 -7.34
N TRP A 136 12.78 -3.07 -7.90
CA TRP A 136 11.53 -2.92 -8.63
C TRP A 136 10.41 -2.38 -7.73
N ILE A 137 10.28 -2.91 -6.50
CA ILE A 137 9.27 -2.45 -5.52
C ILE A 137 9.50 -0.99 -5.16
N GLU A 138 10.74 -0.58 -4.86
CA GLU A 138 11.06 0.81 -4.51
C GLU A 138 10.70 1.79 -5.63
N GLU A 139 10.95 1.41 -6.88
CA GLU A 139 10.63 2.25 -8.03
C GLU A 139 9.13 2.27 -8.35
N ASN A 140 8.45 1.13 -8.28
CA ASN A 140 7.10 0.97 -8.84
C ASN A 140 5.98 0.96 -7.80
N CYS A 141 6.25 0.49 -6.58
CA CYS A 141 5.26 0.25 -5.54
C CYS A 141 5.87 0.43 -4.14
N PRO A 142 6.43 1.60 -3.81
CA PRO A 142 7.26 1.79 -2.61
C PRO A 142 6.51 1.54 -1.29
N ARG A 143 5.18 1.65 -1.31
CA ARG A 143 4.31 1.42 -0.15
C ARG A 143 3.69 0.03 -0.09
N LEU A 144 4.12 -0.91 -0.96
CA LEU A 144 3.53 -2.25 -1.06
C LEU A 144 3.40 -2.97 0.29
N PHE A 145 4.37 -2.75 1.20
CA PHE A 145 4.43 -3.41 2.51
C PHE A 145 3.71 -2.69 3.65
N GLU A 146 3.13 -1.50 3.44
CA GLU A 146 2.41 -0.78 4.50
C GLU A 146 1.37 -1.64 5.23
N PRO A 147 0.49 -2.41 4.54
CA PRO A 147 -0.47 -3.26 5.23
C PRO A 147 0.17 -4.36 6.07
N VAL A 148 1.34 -4.86 5.65
CA VAL A 148 2.10 -5.88 6.39
C VAL A 148 2.67 -5.26 7.66
N PHE A 149 3.26 -4.07 7.56
CA PHE A 149 3.74 -3.33 8.72
C PHE A 149 2.62 -3.01 9.70
N ASP A 150 1.47 -2.54 9.21
CA ASP A 150 0.30 -2.27 10.05
C ASP A 150 -0.19 -3.52 10.77
N LYS A 151 -0.25 -4.66 10.06
CA LYS A 151 -0.65 -5.93 10.66
C LYS A 151 0.33 -6.40 11.73
N ILE A 152 1.64 -6.34 11.47
CA ILE A 152 2.69 -6.64 12.45
C ILE A 152 2.56 -5.70 13.65
N ASN A 153 2.38 -4.41 13.41
CA ASN A 153 2.31 -3.39 14.45
C ASN A 153 1.09 -3.57 15.36
N LYS A 154 -0.06 -3.90 14.77
CA LYS A 154 -1.27 -4.21 15.50
C LYS A 154 -1.10 -5.45 16.37
N ILE A 155 -0.54 -6.52 15.81
CA ILE A 155 -0.47 -7.80 16.52
C ILE A 155 0.59 -7.78 17.63
N PHE A 156 1.76 -7.18 17.41
CA PHE A 156 2.83 -7.17 18.42
C PHE A 156 2.72 -6.00 19.41
N PHE A 157 2.32 -4.82 18.94
CA PHE A 157 2.41 -3.57 19.72
C PHE A 157 1.05 -2.92 19.98
N GLY A 158 -0.07 -3.57 19.62
CA GLY A 158 -1.41 -3.03 19.90
C GLY A 158 -1.71 -1.66 19.26
N LYS A 159 -0.92 -1.24 18.25
CA LYS A 159 -1.10 0.04 17.57
C LYS A 159 -2.40 0.04 16.76
N GLN A 160 -3.09 1.19 16.75
CA GLN A 160 -4.29 1.36 15.92
C GLN A 160 -3.93 1.37 14.44
N ASN A 161 -4.81 0.78 13.62
CA ASN A 161 -4.62 0.66 12.17
C ASN A 161 -4.94 1.98 11.45
N ILE A 162 -4.19 2.29 10.40
CA ILE A 162 -4.72 3.05 9.27
C ILE A 162 -5.62 2.10 8.50
N ILE A 163 -6.93 2.19 8.70
CA ILE A 163 -7.83 1.26 8.04
C ILE A 163 -8.01 1.68 6.58
N LEU A 164 -7.64 0.81 5.64
CA LEU A 164 -7.89 0.96 4.20
C LEU A 164 -9.36 0.69 3.86
N ASN A 165 -10.28 1.32 4.58
CA ASN A 165 -11.68 0.88 4.66
C ASN A 165 -12.52 1.19 3.43
N ASN A 166 -11.98 1.87 2.40
CA ASN A 166 -12.80 2.35 1.29
C ASN A 166 -12.14 2.20 -0.09
N LEU A 167 -11.43 1.09 -0.31
CA LEU A 167 -10.92 0.74 -1.65
C LEU A 167 -12.08 0.25 -2.54
N GLN A 168 -12.89 1.18 -3.05
CA GLN A 168 -13.95 0.86 -4.00
C GLN A 168 -13.76 1.60 -5.32
N SER A 169 -13.74 0.83 -6.39
CA SER A 169 -13.77 1.30 -7.77
C SER A 169 -14.79 0.49 -8.54
N GLU A 170 -15.56 1.15 -9.40
CA GLU A 170 -16.44 0.47 -10.36
C GLU A 170 -15.64 -0.05 -11.57
N ILE A 171 -14.39 0.39 -11.74
CA ILE A 171 -13.56 0.08 -12.92
C ILE A 171 -12.44 -0.91 -12.57
N LEU A 172 -11.70 -0.67 -11.49
CA LEU A 172 -10.61 -1.55 -11.06
C LEU A 172 -11.11 -2.61 -10.07
N SER A 173 -10.57 -3.83 -10.17
CA SER A 173 -10.75 -4.81 -9.10
C SER A 173 -10.09 -4.31 -7.80
N PRO A 174 -10.50 -4.81 -6.62
CA PRO A 174 -9.89 -4.42 -5.34
C PRO A 174 -8.36 -4.55 -5.33
N ILE A 175 -7.80 -5.56 -6.00
CA ILE A 175 -6.35 -5.79 -6.08
C ILE A 175 -5.69 -4.76 -7.00
N GLN A 176 -6.29 -4.46 -8.16
CA GLN A 176 -5.76 -3.43 -9.06
C GLN A 176 -5.78 -2.04 -8.40
N PHE A 177 -6.86 -1.73 -7.67
CA PHE A 177 -6.98 -0.47 -6.93
C PHE A 177 -5.99 -0.40 -5.75
N PHE A 178 -5.75 -1.53 -5.07
CA PHE A 178 -4.70 -1.63 -4.07
C PHE A 178 -3.33 -1.33 -4.66
N VAL A 179 -2.96 -1.97 -5.78
CA VAL A 179 -1.69 -1.71 -6.46
C VAL A 179 -1.59 -0.24 -6.87
N LEU A 180 -2.62 0.34 -7.47
CA LEU A 180 -2.66 1.77 -7.81
C LEU A 180 -2.28 2.62 -6.60
N ARG A 181 -2.96 2.42 -5.47
CA ARG A 181 -2.74 3.18 -4.23
C ARG A 181 -1.29 3.03 -3.73
N GLN A 182 -0.75 1.81 -3.73
CA GLN A 182 0.61 1.57 -3.25
C GLN A 182 1.70 2.06 -4.21
N SER A 183 1.35 2.30 -5.47
CA SER A 183 2.24 2.81 -6.51
C SER A 183 2.21 4.32 -6.71
N LEU A 184 1.29 5.06 -6.07
CA LEU A 184 1.23 6.51 -6.20
C LEU A 184 2.45 7.20 -5.57
N PRO A 185 2.94 8.31 -6.14
CA PRO A 185 3.89 9.19 -5.48
C PRO A 185 3.40 9.69 -4.11
N THR A 186 4.34 9.98 -3.22
CA THR A 186 4.04 10.47 -1.86
C THR A 186 3.33 11.83 -1.89
N THR A 187 3.65 12.70 -2.84
CA THR A 187 3.01 14.01 -3.01
C THR A 187 1.54 13.92 -3.40
N ILE A 188 1.14 12.88 -4.14
CA ILE A 188 -0.24 12.66 -4.58
C ILE A 188 -1.06 12.01 -3.47
N PHE A 189 -0.43 11.14 -2.70
CA PHE A 189 -1.09 10.37 -1.66
C PHE A 189 -1.24 11.13 -0.32
N TRP A 190 -0.55 12.26 -0.14
CA TRP A 190 -0.45 12.94 1.16
C TRP A 190 -1.04 14.34 1.19
N PRO A 191 -2.32 14.53 1.58
CA PRO A 191 -2.65 15.61 2.48
C PRO A 191 -2.30 15.14 3.90
N LYS A 192 -1.46 15.89 4.62
CA LYS A 192 -1.11 15.59 6.02
C LYS A 192 -2.38 15.25 6.81
N PRO A 193 -2.44 14.14 7.57
CA PRO A 193 -3.54 13.95 8.50
C PRO A 193 -3.51 15.10 9.50
N ILE A 194 -4.53 15.96 9.44
CA ILE A 194 -4.69 17.12 10.32
C ILE A 194 -5.07 16.63 11.73
N SER A 195 -5.55 15.39 11.85
CA SER A 195 -5.84 14.72 13.11
C SER A 195 -5.70 13.19 12.98
N ILE A 196 -5.51 12.53 14.12
CA ILE A 196 -5.48 11.06 14.27
C ILE A 196 -6.79 10.39 13.79
N ASP A 197 -7.87 11.17 13.68
CA ASP A 197 -9.19 10.72 13.19
C ASP A 197 -9.42 10.99 11.69
N SER A 198 -8.50 11.68 11.00
CA SER A 198 -8.64 11.94 9.56
C SER A 198 -8.32 10.67 8.77
N ARG A 199 -9.37 9.90 8.52
CA ARG A 199 -9.34 8.69 7.69
C ARG A 199 -8.90 9.07 6.28
N GLU A 200 -7.96 8.31 5.73
CA GLU A 200 -7.45 8.43 4.36
C GLU A 200 -8.50 7.96 3.34
N ASP A 201 -9.62 8.68 3.25
CA ASP A 201 -10.70 8.30 2.36
C ASP A 201 -10.55 9.01 1.01
N TRP A 202 -10.30 8.23 -0.04
CA TRP A 202 -10.40 8.73 -1.42
C TRP A 202 -11.83 9.20 -1.66
N THR A 203 -11.98 10.46 -2.09
CA THR A 203 -13.28 11.04 -2.41
C THR A 203 -13.52 10.96 -3.91
N LEU A 204 -14.62 10.34 -4.32
CA LEU A 204 -15.03 10.28 -5.73
C LEU A 204 -15.52 11.66 -6.18
N LEU A 205 -14.73 12.34 -7.00
CA LEU A 205 -15.13 13.64 -7.59
C LEU A 205 -16.11 13.47 -8.75
N TYR A 206 -15.91 12.47 -9.61
CA TYR A 206 -16.72 12.25 -10.81
C TYR A 206 -16.76 10.78 -11.21
N SER A 207 -17.90 10.31 -11.71
CA SER A 207 -18.06 9.01 -12.38
C SER A 207 -18.97 9.16 -13.59
N SER A 208 -18.56 8.67 -14.76
CA SER A 208 -19.42 8.66 -15.95
C SER A 208 -20.66 7.79 -15.78
N THR A 209 -20.63 6.77 -14.92
CA THR A 209 -21.79 5.93 -14.60
C THR A 209 -22.85 6.71 -13.82
N LYS A 210 -22.43 7.59 -12.90
CA LYS A 210 -23.32 8.36 -12.02
C LYS A 210 -23.69 9.72 -12.61
N ASN A 211 -22.75 10.37 -13.28
CA ASN A 211 -22.89 11.72 -13.81
C ASN A 211 -23.14 11.74 -15.33
N GLY A 212 -23.01 10.62 -16.05
CA GLY A 212 -23.08 10.57 -17.51
C GLY A 212 -21.87 11.20 -18.21
N LEU A 213 -21.76 11.04 -19.52
CA LEU A 213 -20.56 11.41 -20.33
C LEU A 213 -20.47 12.90 -20.72
N SER A 214 -20.93 13.82 -19.86
CA SER A 214 -20.92 15.25 -20.18
C SER A 214 -19.61 15.90 -19.75
N VAL A 215 -18.89 16.50 -20.71
CA VAL A 215 -17.68 17.31 -20.45
C VAL A 215 -17.98 18.43 -19.44
N ASN A 216 -19.07 19.18 -19.62
CA ASN A 216 -19.46 20.23 -18.69
C ASN A 216 -19.67 19.71 -17.25
N ARG A 217 -20.20 18.49 -17.09
CA ARG A 217 -20.35 17.88 -15.76
C ARG A 217 -19.03 17.40 -15.19
N PHE A 218 -18.13 16.86 -16.01
CA PHE A 218 -16.77 16.55 -15.57
C PHE A 218 -16.07 17.83 -15.07
N GLU A 219 -16.07 18.90 -15.87
CA GLU A 219 -15.45 20.18 -15.51
C GLU A 219 -16.02 20.73 -14.20
N ALA A 220 -17.35 20.79 -14.07
CA ALA A 220 -18.01 21.31 -12.88
C ALA A 220 -17.73 20.52 -11.60
N ASN A 221 -17.34 19.24 -11.69
CA ASN A 221 -17.02 18.42 -10.52
C ASN A 221 -15.51 18.36 -10.22
N VAL A 222 -14.66 18.55 -11.24
CA VAL A 222 -13.21 18.25 -11.14
C VAL A 222 -12.34 19.50 -11.18
N PHE A 223 -12.69 20.55 -11.96
CA PHE A 223 -11.78 21.69 -12.19
C PHE A 223 -11.67 22.64 -10.99
N ASP A 224 -12.62 22.61 -10.07
CA ASP A 224 -12.57 23.40 -8.84
C ASP A 224 -11.78 22.71 -7.71
N TYR A 225 -11.40 21.44 -7.89
CA TYR A 225 -10.61 20.72 -6.90
C TYR A 225 -9.14 21.15 -6.93
N ARG A 226 -8.65 21.68 -5.80
CA ARG A 226 -7.30 22.26 -5.63
C ARG A 226 -6.31 21.28 -5.01
N GLY A 227 -6.14 20.12 -5.64
CA GLY A 227 -5.24 19.09 -5.15
C GLY A 227 -4.96 18.00 -6.19
N PRO A 228 -4.09 17.04 -5.84
CA PRO A 228 -3.77 15.93 -6.73
C PRO A 228 -4.97 15.00 -6.89
N THR A 229 -5.12 14.43 -8.09
CA THR A 229 -6.27 13.59 -8.45
C THR A 229 -5.81 12.32 -9.16
N VAL A 230 -6.66 11.29 -9.10
CA VAL A 230 -6.45 10.06 -9.87
C VAL A 230 -7.67 9.81 -10.75
N ALA A 231 -7.46 9.76 -12.06
CA ALA A 231 -8.50 9.46 -13.04
C ALA A 231 -8.31 8.04 -13.57
N ILE A 232 -9.38 7.24 -13.57
CA ILE A 232 -9.34 5.83 -13.99
C ILE A 232 -10.21 5.67 -15.24
N PHE A 233 -9.68 4.99 -16.25
CA PHE A 233 -10.31 4.82 -17.55
C PHE A 233 -10.43 3.33 -17.90
N ASN A 234 -11.62 2.93 -18.34
CA ASN A 234 -11.85 1.68 -19.06
C ASN A 234 -12.10 1.99 -20.52
N LEU A 235 -11.20 1.56 -21.40
CA LEU A 235 -11.33 1.78 -22.84
C LEU A 235 -12.26 0.72 -23.45
N THR A 236 -12.82 1.01 -24.63
CA THR A 236 -13.65 0.06 -25.38
C THR A 236 -12.89 -1.21 -25.78
N SER A 237 -11.56 -1.16 -25.79
CA SER A 237 -10.65 -2.28 -25.99
C SER A 237 -10.41 -3.13 -24.72
N ASN A 238 -11.13 -2.87 -23.62
CA ASN A 238 -10.93 -3.46 -22.28
C ASN A 238 -9.54 -3.20 -21.67
N GLN A 239 -8.84 -2.17 -22.17
CA GLN A 239 -7.61 -1.71 -21.55
C GLN A 239 -7.94 -0.78 -20.38
N LEU A 240 -7.25 -1.00 -19.27
CA LEU A 240 -7.45 -0.28 -18.03
C LEU A 240 -6.26 0.62 -17.77
N TYR A 241 -6.52 1.91 -17.62
CA TYR A 241 -5.50 2.92 -17.33
C TYR A 241 -5.90 3.76 -16.13
N ALA A 242 -4.91 4.28 -15.41
CA ALA A 242 -5.13 5.37 -14.47
C ALA A 242 -4.07 6.45 -14.65
N ILE A 243 -4.45 7.72 -14.48
CA ILE A 243 -3.54 8.85 -14.49
C ILE A 243 -3.59 9.46 -13.09
N ALA A 244 -2.43 9.56 -12.45
CA ALA A 244 -2.27 10.34 -11.23
C ALA A 244 -1.72 11.71 -11.62
N ALA A 245 -2.55 12.74 -11.47
CA ALA A 245 -2.22 14.12 -11.74
C ALA A 245 -1.84 14.82 -10.43
N ASP A 246 -0.67 15.42 -10.39
CA ASP A 246 -0.14 16.20 -9.26
C ASP A 246 -0.50 17.70 -9.34
N GLU A 247 -1.05 18.13 -10.48
CA GLU A 247 -1.63 19.45 -10.67
C GLU A 247 -3.12 19.38 -10.97
N GLU A 248 -3.77 20.52 -10.75
CA GLU A 248 -5.20 20.73 -10.96
C GLU A 248 -5.58 20.65 -12.43
N TRP A 249 -6.72 20.02 -12.70
CA TRP A 249 -7.31 19.97 -14.03
C TRP A 249 -7.73 21.37 -14.46
N ARG A 250 -7.38 21.72 -15.70
CA ARG A 250 -7.71 23.02 -16.29
C ARG A 250 -7.81 22.92 -17.80
N HIS A 251 -8.57 23.83 -18.38
CA HIS A 251 -8.46 24.12 -19.80
C HIS A 251 -7.06 24.66 -20.09
N SER A 252 -6.37 24.04 -21.05
CA SER A 252 -5.06 24.55 -21.44
C SER A 252 -4.78 24.35 -22.92
N CYS A 253 -4.21 25.39 -23.54
CA CYS A 253 -3.65 25.30 -24.88
C CYS A 253 -2.23 24.71 -24.90
N LYS A 254 -1.63 24.46 -23.73
CA LYS A 254 -0.30 23.86 -23.54
C LYS A 254 -0.40 22.66 -22.61
N SER A 255 0.58 21.76 -22.63
CA SER A 255 0.64 20.71 -21.62
C SER A 255 0.87 21.30 -20.21
N PHE A 256 0.36 20.59 -19.21
CA PHE A 256 0.49 20.86 -17.78
C PHE A 256 0.77 19.57 -17.00
N GLY A 257 0.75 19.61 -15.67
CA GLY A 257 1.14 18.49 -14.83
C GLY A 257 2.62 18.61 -14.45
N GLY A 258 2.89 18.35 -13.18
CA GLY A 258 4.21 18.46 -12.60
C GLY A 258 5.02 17.17 -12.72
N PRO A 259 6.17 17.11 -12.04
CA PRO A 259 7.11 16.00 -12.12
C PRO A 259 6.63 14.72 -11.41
N GLN A 260 5.51 14.77 -10.69
CA GLN A 260 4.93 13.62 -9.99
C GLN A 260 3.73 13.05 -10.75
N CYS A 261 3.49 13.50 -11.98
CA CYS A 261 2.47 12.93 -12.83
C CYS A 261 2.86 11.52 -13.31
N VAL A 262 1.96 10.55 -13.15
CA VAL A 262 2.24 9.13 -13.46
C VAL A 262 1.07 8.52 -14.22
N LEU A 263 1.38 7.72 -15.25
CA LEU A 263 0.43 6.86 -15.95
C LEU A 263 0.59 5.40 -15.48
N PHE A 264 -0.53 4.78 -15.18
CA PHE A 264 -0.64 3.37 -14.85
C PHE A 264 -1.40 2.64 -15.94
N LYS A 265 -0.87 1.50 -16.36
CA LYS A 265 -1.57 0.50 -17.18
C LYS A 265 -1.84 -0.71 -16.28
N PHE A 266 -3.07 -1.21 -16.25
CA PHE A 266 -3.45 -2.39 -15.47
C PHE A 266 -3.82 -3.60 -16.34
N SER A 267 -4.15 -3.38 -17.60
CA SER A 267 -4.53 -4.42 -18.57
C SER A 267 -3.99 -4.07 -19.96
N PRO A 268 -3.40 -5.03 -20.70
CA PRO A 268 -3.21 -6.46 -20.37
C PRO A 268 -2.04 -6.76 -19.42
N GLU A 269 -1.30 -5.75 -18.96
CA GLU A 269 -0.18 -5.94 -18.04
C GLU A 269 -0.10 -4.74 -17.10
N PHE A 270 0.47 -4.93 -15.91
CA PHE A 270 0.77 -3.81 -15.03
C PHE A 270 2.01 -3.04 -15.51
N ARG A 271 1.91 -1.72 -15.68
CA ARG A 271 3.09 -0.84 -15.81
C ARG A 271 2.83 0.48 -15.13
N ARG A 272 3.84 0.96 -14.40
CA ARG A 272 3.94 2.35 -13.97
C ARG A 272 4.87 3.08 -14.94
N ILE A 273 4.42 4.23 -15.42
CA ILE A 273 5.13 5.07 -16.39
C ILE A 273 5.18 6.47 -15.79
N ASP A 274 6.35 6.86 -15.27
CA ASP A 274 6.58 8.25 -14.87
C ASP A 274 6.54 9.13 -16.11
N LEU A 275 5.75 10.20 -16.06
CA LEU A 275 5.53 11.07 -17.21
C LEU A 275 6.49 12.27 -17.18
N PRO A 276 6.91 12.80 -18.34
CA PRO A 276 7.72 14.01 -18.38
C PRO A 276 6.91 15.22 -17.88
N SER A 277 7.56 16.19 -17.27
CA SER A 277 6.90 17.46 -16.90
C SER A 277 7.10 18.48 -18.02
N PRO A 278 6.03 19.03 -18.65
CA PRO A 278 4.60 18.73 -18.48
C PRO A 278 4.07 17.60 -19.39
N ALA A 279 3.13 16.79 -18.91
CA ALA A 279 2.60 15.62 -19.64
C ALA A 279 1.10 15.63 -19.92
N LEU A 280 0.31 16.33 -19.12
CA LEU A 280 -1.14 16.36 -19.26
C LEU A 280 -1.54 17.40 -20.29
N TYR A 281 -2.48 17.06 -21.16
CA TYR A 281 -3.09 18.01 -22.07
C TYR A 281 -4.60 17.81 -22.02
N CYS A 282 -5.33 18.87 -21.69
CA CYS A 282 -6.78 18.83 -21.56
C CYS A 282 -7.37 19.95 -22.42
N LYS A 283 -7.90 19.56 -23.57
CA LYS A 283 -8.62 20.43 -24.49
C LYS A 283 -9.67 19.62 -25.25
N PHE A 284 -10.94 19.90 -25.00
CA PHE A 284 -12.05 19.26 -25.70
C PHE A 284 -12.45 20.10 -26.92
N PHE A 285 -11.92 19.75 -28.10
CA PHE A 285 -12.39 20.32 -29.36
C PHE A 285 -13.34 19.35 -30.07
N PHE A 286 -14.47 19.86 -30.53
CA PHE A 286 -15.30 19.18 -31.51
C PHE A 286 -15.54 20.15 -32.67
N GLU A 287 -15.14 19.74 -33.87
CA GLU A 287 -15.55 20.39 -35.12
C GLU A 287 -16.55 19.44 -35.79
N ILE A 288 -17.78 19.92 -35.95
CA ILE A 288 -18.85 19.16 -36.61
C ILE A 288 -18.94 19.68 -38.03
N PHE A 289 -18.51 18.88 -38.99
CA PHE A 289 -18.76 19.12 -40.40
C PHE A 289 -20.09 18.44 -40.77
N VAL A 290 -21.00 19.21 -41.38
CA VAL A 290 -22.20 18.66 -42.00
C VAL A 290 -21.83 18.19 -43.40
N ILE A 291 -22.26 16.98 -43.79
CA ILE A 291 -22.23 16.52 -45.19
C ILE A 291 -23.58 16.87 -45.81
#